data_AF-A0A2H9TP56-F1
#
_entry.id   AF-A0A2H9TP56-F1
#
_cell.length_a   1.000
_cell.length_b   1.000
_cell.length_c   1.000
_cell.angle_alpha   90.00
_cell.angle_beta   90.00
_cell.angle_gamma   90.00
#
_symmetry.space_group_name_H-M   'P 1'
#
loop_
_entity.id
_entity.type
_entity.pdbx_description
1 polymer ?
#
loop_
_entity_poly.entity_id
_entity_poly.type
_entity_poly.pdbx_seq_one_letter_code
_entity_poly.pdbx_strand_id
1 'polypeptide(L)'
;MTGGQEGVAVEYVTRARAIKKLQLSLSDFRRLCILKGIYPRDPKHKNKIGSTATNKKTVYLLKDIQFLSHEPLLQKFRELKSFHRRIRKYMGKGEWAKIKSLEKNTKPVIKLDHLVRERYPSFVDALRDLDDPLSMLALFATLPRTNVDSHQADTSLKCAKLLREFESYVVATDSLKKAFISIKGIYYQAEILGQQVTWVVPHEFTTPVPVDVDFKVMLTFLEFYMTLMRFVNYRLFTRLGWEYPSQFIEEGQEVVFSSSFPEISLPDEIFPDGDHRLLSGKKIFVSREVPRKALCFVLQCLGATASFSQEDGTCPIQEDDPSLTHQIVDRPFLSKMFVEREYLQPQWVFDSLNTASLVDMTDYRLGATLPPHLSPFTSTEEDDLTDESEDETAEAVTADAPIVTKPAKKKKMQKVQKELAVSMLSKKRQKLYQKMQHSRQKRLDEKNNLKSKREAAATKVESQ
;
A
#
# COMPACT_ATOMS: atom_id res chain seq x y z
N MET A 1 -39.89 16.70 32.30
CA MET A 1 -39.35 15.31 32.20
C MET A 1 -37.83 15.37 31.99
N THR A 2 -37.08 15.57 33.07
CA THR A 2 -35.61 15.59 33.10
C THR A 2 -35.10 14.17 33.34
N GLY A 3 -35.26 13.30 32.35
CA GLY A 3 -34.74 11.93 32.42
C GLY A 3 -33.31 11.89 31.86
N GLY A 4 -32.32 11.68 32.72
CA GLY A 4 -30.97 11.26 32.28
C GLY A 4 -29.79 12.07 32.82
N GLN A 5 -29.79 12.45 34.10
CA GLN A 5 -28.63 13.11 34.71
C GLN A 5 -27.50 12.15 35.10
N GLU A 6 -27.71 10.82 35.07
CA GLU A 6 -26.68 9.84 35.43
C GLU A 6 -26.67 8.60 34.52
N GLY A 7 -25.47 8.10 34.20
CA GLY A 7 -25.22 6.88 33.43
C GLY A 7 -24.78 7.08 31.97
N VAL A 8 -24.92 6.04 31.15
CA VAL A 8 -24.47 5.93 29.74
C VAL A 8 -24.93 7.10 28.85
N ALA A 9 -26.04 7.78 29.16
CA ALA A 9 -26.50 8.95 28.41
C ALA A 9 -25.63 10.21 28.61
N VAL A 10 -24.86 10.27 29.71
CA VAL A 10 -23.90 11.35 30.00
C VAL A 10 -22.56 11.08 29.30
N GLU A 11 -22.21 9.80 29.11
CA GLU A 11 -20.91 9.39 28.58
C GLU A 11 -20.77 9.63 27.06
N TYR A 12 -21.87 9.53 26.30
CA TYR A 12 -21.85 9.62 24.84
C TYR A 12 -22.58 10.86 24.31
N VAL A 13 -22.06 11.40 23.21
CA VAL A 13 -22.64 12.53 22.47
C VAL A 13 -22.89 12.12 21.03
N THR A 14 -24.09 12.40 20.52
CA THR A 14 -24.41 12.16 19.10
C THR A 14 -23.63 13.13 18.21
N ARG A 15 -23.28 12.68 16.99
CA ARG A 15 -22.55 13.50 16.01
C ARG A 15 -23.14 14.90 15.81
N ALA A 16 -24.47 15.01 15.67
CA ALA A 16 -25.15 16.29 15.48
C ALA A 16 -24.97 17.24 16.69
N ARG A 17 -25.02 16.70 17.92
CA ARG A 17 -24.77 17.47 19.15
C ARG A 17 -23.31 17.88 19.27
N ALA A 18 -22.37 17.00 18.90
CA ALA A 18 -20.94 17.30 18.92
C ALA A 18 -20.60 18.47 17.96
N ILE A 19 -21.13 18.44 16.73
CA ILE A 19 -20.94 19.51 15.74
C ILE A 19 -21.50 20.83 16.26
N LYS A 20 -22.70 20.82 16.85
CA LYS A 20 -23.32 22.02 17.43
C LYS A 20 -22.52 22.58 18.61
N LYS A 21 -21.96 21.72 19.47
CA LYS A 21 -21.11 22.12 20.60
C LYS A 21 -19.81 22.79 20.12
N LEU A 22 -19.14 22.21 19.12
CA LEU A 22 -17.86 22.72 18.60
C LEU A 22 -18.03 23.88 17.60
N GLN A 23 -19.27 24.17 17.16
CA GLN A 23 -19.62 25.21 16.18
C GLN A 23 -18.89 25.04 14.83
N LEU A 24 -18.66 23.78 14.42
CA LEU A 24 -17.99 23.44 13.18
C LEU A 24 -18.97 23.05 12.06
N SER A 25 -18.47 23.01 10.83
CA SER A 25 -19.16 22.33 9.73
C SER A 25 -18.99 20.82 9.83
N LEU A 26 -19.79 20.06 9.07
CA LEU A 26 -19.69 18.59 9.03
C LEU A 26 -18.32 18.12 8.50
N SER A 27 -17.79 18.80 7.49
CA SER A 27 -16.49 18.47 6.88
C SER A 27 -15.33 18.79 7.81
N ASP A 28 -15.38 19.95 8.48
CA ASP A 28 -14.30 20.37 9.39
C ASP A 28 -14.30 19.51 10.65
N PHE A 29 -15.49 19.12 11.13
CA PHE A 29 -15.61 18.16 12.22
C PHE A 29 -15.00 16.79 11.86
N ARG A 30 -15.28 16.26 10.65
CA ARG A 30 -14.65 15.01 10.18
C ARG A 30 -13.13 15.14 10.12
N ARG A 31 -12.63 16.22 9.50
CA ARG A 31 -11.18 16.51 9.40
C ARG A 31 -10.53 16.56 10.78
N LEU A 32 -11.13 17.27 11.73
CA LEU A 32 -10.60 17.37 13.09
C LEU A 32 -10.57 16.02 13.81
N CYS A 33 -11.62 15.20 13.64
CA CYS A 33 -11.66 13.86 14.23
C CYS A 33 -10.55 12.97 13.67
N ILE A 34 -10.29 13.03 12.35
CA ILE A 34 -9.22 12.27 11.69
C ILE A 34 -7.84 12.71 12.21
N LEU A 35 -7.60 14.02 12.22
CA LEU A 35 -6.34 14.61 12.69
C LEU A 35 -6.03 14.30 14.16
N LYS A 36 -7.04 14.10 15.01
CA LYS A 36 -6.87 13.71 16.41
C LYS A 36 -7.04 12.23 16.70
N GLY A 37 -7.42 11.41 15.71
CA GLY A 37 -7.64 9.99 15.92
C GLY A 37 -8.85 9.70 16.82
N ILE A 38 -9.91 10.51 16.72
CA ILE A 38 -11.16 10.30 17.46
C ILE A 38 -12.15 9.54 16.58
N TYR A 39 -12.46 8.33 17.02
CA TYR A 39 -13.32 7.41 16.29
C TYR A 39 -14.72 7.35 16.91
N PRO A 40 -15.77 7.13 16.09
CA PRO A 40 -17.09 6.84 16.62
C PRO A 40 -17.07 5.54 17.44
N ARG A 41 -17.84 5.49 18.52
CA ARG A 41 -17.95 4.32 19.41
C ARG A 41 -19.32 3.67 19.28
N ASP A 42 -19.38 2.36 19.49
CA ASP A 42 -20.65 1.62 19.55
C ASP A 42 -21.03 1.37 21.03
N PRO A 43 -22.05 2.07 21.56
CA PRO A 43 -22.40 1.98 22.97
C PRO A 43 -23.15 0.67 23.27
N LYS A 44 -22.88 0.07 24.44
CA LYS A 44 -23.54 -1.18 24.88
C LYS A 44 -25.06 -1.05 24.97
N HIS A 45 -25.58 0.12 25.38
CA HIS A 45 -27.02 0.37 25.54
C HIS A 45 -27.54 1.42 24.54
N LYS A 46 -27.70 1.03 23.28
CA LYS A 46 -28.10 1.92 22.15
C LYS A 46 -29.44 2.62 22.36
N ASN A 47 -30.41 1.94 22.99
CA ASN A 47 -31.75 2.46 23.23
C ASN A 47 -31.77 3.70 24.14
N LYS A 48 -30.89 3.75 25.16
CA LYS A 48 -30.82 4.89 26.09
C LYS A 48 -30.31 6.19 25.44
N ILE A 49 -29.61 6.06 24.32
CA ILE A 49 -29.03 7.19 23.56
C ILE A 49 -29.94 7.60 22.39
N GLY A 50 -31.11 6.94 22.26
CA GLY A 50 -32.06 7.17 21.17
C GLY A 50 -31.53 6.68 19.82
N SER A 51 -30.65 5.68 19.82
CA SER A 51 -30.21 4.93 18.64
C SER A 51 -30.98 3.62 18.59
N THR A 52 -31.97 3.54 17.70
CA THR A 52 -32.81 2.34 17.48
C THR A 52 -32.24 1.54 16.32
N ALA A 53 -32.58 0.24 16.20
CA ALA A 53 -32.17 -0.61 15.08
C ALA A 53 -32.46 0.02 13.69
N THR A 54 -33.55 0.78 13.59
CA THR A 54 -33.99 1.51 12.37
C THR A 54 -33.28 2.86 12.18
N ASN A 55 -32.69 3.46 13.22
CA ASN A 55 -32.04 4.77 13.16
C ASN A 55 -30.73 4.72 13.96
N LYS A 56 -29.71 4.12 13.32
CA LYS A 56 -28.36 4.01 13.88
C LYS A 56 -27.70 5.38 13.88
N LYS A 57 -27.51 5.94 15.07
CA LYS A 57 -26.81 7.23 15.23
C LYS A 57 -25.33 6.98 15.49
N THR A 58 -24.48 7.74 14.81
CA THR A 58 -23.06 7.81 15.13
C THR A 58 -22.87 8.61 16.42
N VAL A 59 -22.16 8.01 17.38
CA VAL A 59 -21.91 8.60 18.70
C VAL A 59 -20.42 8.62 18.99
N TYR A 60 -20.01 9.60 19.78
CA TYR A 60 -18.65 9.84 20.24
C TYR A 60 -18.64 9.92 21.75
N LEU A 61 -17.49 9.73 22.39
CA LEU A 61 -17.35 9.94 23.83
C LEU A 61 -17.38 11.43 24.15
N LEU A 62 -18.06 11.80 25.24
CA LEU A 62 -18.16 13.20 25.68
C LEU A 62 -16.79 13.76 26.05
N LYS A 63 -15.93 12.93 26.67
CA LYS A 63 -14.54 13.27 27.03
C LYS A 63 -13.72 13.65 25.79
N ASP A 64 -13.81 12.89 24.71
CA ASP A 64 -13.11 13.15 23.46
C ASP A 64 -13.57 14.48 22.82
N ILE A 65 -14.88 14.77 22.84
CA ILE A 65 -15.40 16.04 22.33
C ILE A 65 -14.97 17.23 23.19
N GLN A 66 -14.87 17.05 24.51
CA GLN A 66 -14.34 18.06 25.41
C GLN A 66 -12.85 18.30 25.15
N PHE A 67 -12.08 17.24 24.92
CA PHE A 67 -10.69 17.33 24.51
C PHE A 67 -10.53 18.13 23.21
N LEU A 68 -11.36 17.84 22.20
CA LEU A 68 -11.38 18.61 20.95
C LEU A 68 -11.69 20.10 21.15
N SER A 69 -12.45 20.47 22.17
CA SER A 69 -12.84 21.87 22.39
C SER A 69 -11.66 22.78 22.75
N HIS A 70 -10.58 22.20 23.30
CA HIS A 70 -9.36 22.92 23.66
C HIS A 70 -8.30 22.91 22.55
N GLU A 71 -8.58 22.28 21.40
CA GLU A 71 -7.61 22.11 20.33
C GLU A 71 -7.35 23.43 19.57
N PRO A 72 -6.07 23.88 19.42
CA PRO A 72 -5.74 25.13 18.74
C PRO A 72 -6.17 25.17 17.25
N LEU A 73 -6.30 24.02 16.60
CA LEU A 73 -6.78 23.93 15.21
C LEU A 73 -8.19 24.49 15.02
N LEU A 74 -9.04 24.47 16.05
CA LEU A 74 -10.36 25.07 15.99
C LEU A 74 -10.30 26.56 15.66
N GLN A 75 -9.35 27.28 16.26
CA GLN A 75 -9.18 28.70 16.01
C GLN A 75 -8.75 28.95 14.56
N LYS A 76 -7.84 28.11 14.04
CA LYS A 76 -7.40 28.18 12.63
C LYS A 76 -8.53 27.89 11.64
N PHE A 77 -9.42 26.95 11.94
CA PHE A 77 -10.61 26.72 11.11
C PHE A 77 -11.57 27.92 11.12
N ARG A 78 -11.71 28.62 12.26
CA ARG A 78 -12.52 29.85 12.34
C ARG A 78 -11.89 30.99 11.53
N GLU A 79 -10.57 31.15 11.60
CA GLU A 79 -9.80 32.09 10.78
C GLU A 79 -9.96 31.79 9.28
N LEU A 80 -9.87 30.52 8.88
CA LEU A 80 -10.11 30.11 7.50
C LEU A 80 -11.54 30.38 7.06
N LYS A 81 -12.53 30.16 7.92
CA LYS A 81 -13.93 30.44 7.58
C LYS A 81 -14.19 31.92 7.39
N SER A 82 -13.59 32.78 8.23
CA SER A 82 -13.69 34.23 8.09
C SER A 82 -12.97 34.71 6.81
N PHE A 83 -11.81 34.12 6.50
CA PHE A 83 -11.07 34.35 5.27
C PHE A 83 -11.90 34.02 4.01
N HIS A 84 -12.50 32.81 3.94
CA HIS A 84 -13.37 32.43 2.82
C HIS A 84 -14.63 33.31 2.71
N ARG A 85 -15.14 33.82 3.83
CA ARG A 85 -16.25 34.80 3.81
C ARG A 85 -15.81 36.13 3.19
N ARG A 86 -14.59 36.59 3.47
CA ARG A 86 -14.01 37.79 2.84
C ARG A 86 -13.79 37.56 1.34
N ILE A 87 -13.21 36.43 0.94
CA ILE A 87 -13.06 36.09 -0.49
C ILE A 87 -14.41 36.12 -1.20
N ARG A 88 -15.44 35.45 -0.67
CA ARG A 88 -16.78 35.47 -1.28
C ARG A 88 -17.37 36.88 -1.39
N LYS A 89 -17.13 37.74 -0.40
CA LYS A 89 -17.57 39.15 -0.43
C LYS A 89 -16.90 39.92 -1.57
N TYR A 90 -15.60 39.74 -1.80
CA TYR A 90 -14.87 40.42 -2.87
C TYR A 90 -15.15 39.80 -4.25
N MET A 91 -15.35 38.48 -4.30
CA MET A 91 -15.76 37.75 -5.50
C MET A 91 -17.13 38.23 -5.99
N GLY A 92 -18.11 38.37 -5.10
CA GLY A 92 -19.43 38.92 -5.44
C GLY A 92 -19.41 40.39 -5.89
N LYS A 93 -18.32 41.11 -5.62
CA LYS A 93 -18.09 42.49 -6.10
C LYS A 93 -17.23 42.57 -7.36
N GLY A 94 -16.68 41.45 -7.84
CA GLY A 94 -15.75 41.42 -8.99
C GLY A 94 -14.36 42.02 -8.71
N GLU A 95 -13.96 42.21 -7.44
CA GLU A 95 -12.68 42.85 -7.10
C GLU A 95 -11.51 41.84 -7.07
N TRP A 96 -11.08 41.38 -8.25
CA TRP A 96 -10.06 40.32 -8.39
C TRP A 96 -8.69 40.66 -7.79
N ALA A 97 -8.26 41.92 -7.87
CA ALA A 97 -6.97 42.36 -7.34
C ALA A 97 -6.87 42.19 -5.80
N LYS A 98 -7.97 42.49 -5.09
CA LYS A 98 -8.02 42.31 -3.63
C LYS A 98 -8.07 40.85 -3.24
N ILE A 99 -8.69 39.99 -4.03
CA ILE A 99 -8.69 38.53 -3.80
C ILE A 99 -7.26 37.99 -3.89
N LYS A 100 -6.52 38.31 -4.96
CA LYS A 100 -5.12 37.90 -5.11
C LYS A 100 -4.22 38.41 -3.97
N SER A 101 -4.42 39.67 -3.56
CA SER A 101 -3.68 40.25 -2.42
C SER A 101 -4.00 39.53 -1.10
N LEU A 102 -5.26 39.19 -0.85
CA LEU A 102 -5.69 38.45 0.33
C LEU A 102 -5.15 37.02 0.34
N GLU A 103 -5.16 36.34 -0.80
CA GLU A 103 -4.63 34.98 -0.94
C GLU A 103 -3.12 34.92 -0.65
N LYS A 104 -2.37 35.93 -1.08
CA LYS A 104 -0.92 35.99 -0.83
C LYS A 104 -0.59 36.37 0.61
N ASN A 105 -1.27 37.37 1.17
CA ASN A 105 -0.84 38.00 2.42
C ASN A 105 -1.56 37.47 3.67
N THR A 106 -2.80 36.99 3.54
CA THR A 106 -3.68 36.72 4.70
C THR A 106 -4.17 35.27 4.76
N LYS A 107 -3.75 34.40 3.83
CA LYS A 107 -4.17 32.99 3.84
C LYS A 107 -3.64 32.31 5.12
N PRO A 108 -4.54 31.83 6.02
CA PRO A 108 -4.11 31.11 7.20
C PRO A 108 -3.56 29.74 6.79
N VAL A 109 -2.34 29.42 7.21
CA VAL A 109 -1.75 28.10 7.03
C VAL A 109 -1.99 27.28 8.30
N ILE A 110 -2.59 26.09 8.13
CA ILE A 110 -2.72 25.14 9.21
C ILE A 110 -1.40 24.38 9.33
N LYS A 111 -0.77 24.43 10.49
CA LYS A 111 0.37 23.57 10.82
C LYS A 111 -0.14 22.38 11.65
N LEU A 112 0.32 21.18 11.31
CA LEU A 112 -0.04 19.94 12.00
C LEU A 112 1.10 19.44 12.92
N ASP A 113 2.18 20.22 13.03
CA ASP A 113 3.41 19.86 13.74
C ASP A 113 3.18 19.46 15.20
N HIS A 114 2.29 20.17 15.90
CA HIS A 114 1.98 19.86 17.30
C HIS A 114 1.20 18.54 17.44
N LEU A 115 0.36 18.19 16.46
CA LEU A 115 -0.37 16.92 16.48
C LEU A 115 0.55 15.73 16.36
N VAL A 116 1.57 15.82 15.48
CA VAL A 116 2.54 14.75 15.29
C VAL A 116 3.32 14.51 16.59
N ARG A 117 3.79 15.58 17.23
CA ARG A 117 4.52 15.49 18.51
C ARG A 117 3.68 14.96 19.67
N GLU A 118 2.39 15.30 19.69
CA GLU A 118 1.46 14.81 20.72
C GLU A 118 1.11 13.34 20.52
N ARG A 119 0.93 12.91 19.26
CA ARG A 119 0.59 11.52 18.93
C ARG A 119 1.79 10.58 19.06
N TYR A 120 2.97 11.05 18.70
CA TYR A 120 4.22 10.29 18.71
C TYR A 120 5.24 10.96 19.64
N PRO A 121 5.21 10.69 20.95
CA PRO A 121 6.15 11.26 21.90
C PRO A 121 7.59 10.79 21.66
N SER A 122 7.76 9.54 21.21
CA SER A 122 9.05 8.98 20.84
C SER A 122 9.18 8.77 19.33
N PHE A 123 10.42 8.76 18.84
CA PHE A 123 10.70 8.50 17.44
C PHE A 123 10.37 7.06 17.03
N VAL A 124 10.56 6.10 17.94
CA VAL A 124 10.27 4.68 17.68
C VAL A 124 8.77 4.46 17.51
N ASP A 125 7.93 5.18 18.27
CA ASP A 125 6.48 5.12 18.10
C ASP A 125 6.05 5.61 16.72
N ALA A 126 6.72 6.64 16.18
CA ALA A 126 6.47 7.12 14.82
C ALA A 126 6.90 6.10 13.75
N LEU A 127 7.98 5.34 13.98
CA LEU A 127 8.43 4.30 13.06
C LEU A 127 7.49 3.08 13.05
N ARG A 128 6.89 2.73 14.18
CA ARG A 128 5.92 1.62 14.29
C ARG A 128 4.66 1.84 13.46
N ASP A 129 4.22 3.09 13.37
CA ASP A 129 3.02 3.47 12.63
C ASP A 129 3.32 3.87 11.16
N LEU A 130 4.53 3.60 10.65
CA LEU A 130 4.99 4.13 9.35
C LEU A 130 4.45 3.36 8.13
N ASP A 131 3.99 2.13 8.33
CA ASP A 131 3.47 1.21 7.30
C ASP A 131 2.30 1.83 6.50
N ASP A 132 1.30 2.37 7.20
CA ASP A 132 0.11 3.01 6.64
C ASP A 132 0.45 4.32 5.88
N PRO A 133 1.21 5.28 6.48
CA PRO A 133 1.70 6.48 5.80
C PRO A 133 2.42 6.19 4.49
N LEU A 134 3.37 5.25 4.48
CA LEU A 134 4.16 4.93 3.29
C LEU A 134 3.28 4.33 2.18
N SER A 135 2.41 3.39 2.53
CA SER A 135 1.50 2.76 1.57
C SER A 135 0.51 3.77 0.96
N MET A 136 -0.01 4.70 1.78
CA MET A 136 -0.87 5.79 1.30
C MET A 136 -0.11 6.76 0.39
N LEU A 137 1.12 7.14 0.72
CA LEU A 137 1.93 8.03 -0.11
C LEU A 137 2.25 7.39 -1.45
N ALA A 138 2.59 6.10 -1.46
CA ALA A 138 2.81 5.32 -2.67
C ALA A 138 1.56 5.27 -3.55
N LEU A 139 0.38 5.06 -2.96
CA LEU A 139 -0.89 5.10 -3.68
C LEU A 139 -1.17 6.47 -4.31
N PHE A 140 -1.01 7.57 -3.56
CA PHE A 140 -1.24 8.91 -4.10
C PHE A 140 -0.17 9.37 -5.10
N ALA A 141 1.01 8.76 -5.07
CA ALA A 141 2.05 8.98 -6.07
C ALA A 141 1.73 8.32 -7.42
N THR A 142 1.04 7.17 -7.42
CA THR A 142 0.67 6.44 -8.66
C THR A 142 -0.69 6.82 -9.23
N LEU A 143 -1.59 7.38 -8.41
CA LEU A 143 -2.93 7.75 -8.86
C LEU A 143 -2.91 8.73 -10.06
N PRO A 144 -3.70 8.47 -11.12
CA PRO A 144 -3.77 9.35 -12.27
C PRO A 144 -4.34 10.72 -11.86
N ARG A 145 -3.79 11.78 -12.46
CA ARG A 145 -4.23 13.16 -12.22
C ARG A 145 -5.61 13.35 -12.85
N THR A 146 -6.67 13.20 -12.05
CA THR A 146 -8.01 13.52 -12.51
C THR A 146 -8.19 15.04 -12.60
N ASN A 147 -8.79 15.53 -13.69
CA ASN A 147 -9.05 16.96 -13.94
C ASN A 147 -9.99 17.65 -12.92
N VAL A 148 -10.51 16.91 -11.94
CA VAL A 148 -11.55 17.38 -11.01
C VAL A 148 -10.98 18.27 -9.90
N ASP A 149 -9.72 18.07 -9.49
CA ASP A 149 -9.08 18.87 -8.44
C ASP A 149 -7.63 19.22 -8.84
N SER A 150 -7.41 20.46 -9.29
CA SER A 150 -6.07 20.99 -9.61
C SER A 150 -5.05 20.86 -8.46
N HIS A 151 -5.53 20.83 -7.21
CA HIS A 151 -4.72 20.64 -6.01
C HIS A 151 -4.17 19.21 -5.82
N GLN A 152 -4.70 18.22 -6.54
CA GLN A 152 -4.27 16.83 -6.43
C GLN A 152 -2.92 16.59 -7.11
N ALA A 153 -2.61 17.30 -8.20
CA ALA A 153 -1.35 17.17 -8.92
C ALA A 153 -0.14 17.59 -8.06
N ASP A 154 -0.22 18.75 -7.41
CA ASP A 154 0.80 19.24 -6.47
C ASP A 154 0.98 18.29 -5.28
N THR A 155 -0.11 17.67 -4.84
CA THR A 155 -0.10 16.76 -3.69
C THR A 155 0.59 15.45 -4.05
N SER A 156 0.25 14.86 -5.21
CA SER A 156 0.89 13.64 -5.72
C SER A 156 2.40 13.81 -5.88
N LEU A 157 2.85 14.96 -6.43
CA LEU A 157 4.28 15.25 -6.58
C LEU A 157 5.01 15.30 -5.23
N LYS A 158 4.40 15.95 -4.23
CA LYS A 158 4.96 16.00 -2.87
C LYS A 158 5.01 14.62 -2.22
N CYS A 159 3.99 13.78 -2.44
CA CYS A 159 3.97 12.41 -1.93
C CYS A 159 5.09 11.58 -2.52
N ALA A 160 5.28 11.66 -3.85
CA ALA A 160 6.35 10.96 -4.54
C ALA A 160 7.74 11.44 -4.09
N LYS A 161 7.91 12.75 -3.83
CA LYS A 161 9.16 13.29 -3.26
C LYS A 161 9.45 12.73 -1.86
N LEU A 162 8.47 12.74 -0.95
CA LEU A 162 8.65 12.24 0.42
C LEU A 162 8.92 10.73 0.47
N LEU A 163 8.25 9.97 -0.40
CA LEU A 163 8.50 8.53 -0.54
C LEU A 163 9.92 8.28 -1.04
N ARG A 164 10.36 9.02 -2.07
CA ARG A 164 11.72 8.90 -2.61
C ARG A 164 12.79 9.27 -1.59
N GLU A 165 12.59 10.33 -0.81
CA GLU A 165 13.50 10.70 0.30
C GLU A 165 13.66 9.53 1.29
N PHE A 166 12.57 8.85 1.62
CA PHE A 166 12.59 7.69 2.51
C PHE A 166 13.30 6.47 1.88
N GLU A 167 12.97 6.14 0.63
CA GLU A 167 13.64 5.08 -0.13
C GLU A 167 15.15 5.34 -0.26
N SER A 168 15.55 6.60 -0.45
CA SER A 168 16.96 7.01 -0.51
C SER A 168 17.69 6.71 0.80
N TYR A 169 17.05 6.96 1.94
CA TYR A 169 17.58 6.60 3.25
C TYR A 169 17.74 5.07 3.39
N VAL A 170 16.76 4.29 2.92
CA VAL A 170 16.80 2.82 2.98
C VAL A 170 17.96 2.27 2.13
N VAL A 171 18.16 2.81 0.93
CA VAL A 171 19.30 2.47 0.05
C VAL A 171 20.63 2.80 0.74
N ALA A 172 20.74 4.00 1.31
CA ALA A 172 21.96 4.47 1.94
C ALA A 172 22.39 3.65 3.15
N THR A 173 21.42 3.09 3.89
CA THR A 173 21.66 2.37 5.14
C THR A 173 21.64 0.85 4.98
N ASP A 174 21.42 0.34 3.77
CA ASP A 174 21.23 -1.09 3.50
C ASP A 174 20.21 -1.74 4.45
N SER A 175 19.10 -1.03 4.68
CA SER A 175 18.08 -1.42 5.66
C SER A 175 17.01 -2.34 5.09
N LEU A 176 16.98 -2.57 3.76
CA LEU A 176 15.97 -3.40 3.11
C LEU A 176 16.23 -4.88 3.38
N LYS A 177 15.26 -5.59 3.96
CA LYS A 177 15.40 -7.02 4.34
C LYS A 177 14.61 -7.96 3.45
N LYS A 178 13.39 -7.59 3.08
CA LYS A 178 12.51 -8.46 2.28
C LYS A 178 11.78 -7.65 1.21
N ALA A 179 11.52 -8.29 0.08
CA ALA A 179 10.64 -7.76 -0.95
C ALA A 179 9.79 -8.88 -1.57
N PHE A 180 8.51 -8.61 -1.82
CA PHE A 180 7.59 -9.57 -2.39
C PHE A 180 6.68 -8.93 -3.42
N ILE A 181 6.73 -9.45 -4.64
CA ILE A 181 5.78 -9.09 -5.69
C ILE A 181 4.47 -9.86 -5.51
N SER A 182 3.36 -9.14 -5.44
CA SER A 182 2.00 -9.68 -5.39
C SER A 182 1.16 -9.10 -6.53
N ILE A 183 -0.08 -9.59 -6.67
CA ILE A 183 -1.08 -9.05 -7.60
C ILE A 183 -1.46 -7.60 -7.21
N LYS A 184 -1.52 -7.30 -5.90
CA LYS A 184 -1.90 -5.96 -5.39
C LYS A 184 -0.82 -4.90 -5.63
N GLY A 185 0.44 -5.31 -5.71
CA GLY A 185 1.59 -4.42 -5.67
C GLY A 185 2.82 -5.15 -5.14
N ILE A 186 3.85 -4.37 -4.81
CA ILE A 186 5.13 -4.85 -4.32
C ILE A 186 5.26 -4.46 -2.85
N TYR A 187 5.46 -5.46 -2.01
CA TYR A 187 5.66 -5.31 -0.58
C TYR A 187 7.16 -5.18 -0.33
N TYR A 188 7.55 -4.16 0.43
CA TYR A 188 8.91 -3.99 0.91
C TYR A 188 8.91 -4.03 2.44
N GLN A 189 9.94 -4.63 3.01
CA GLN A 189 10.17 -4.60 4.45
C GLN A 189 11.60 -4.15 4.73
N ALA A 190 11.72 -3.07 5.49
CA ALA A 190 13.00 -2.55 5.96
C ALA A 190 13.08 -2.59 7.49
N GLU A 191 14.28 -2.76 8.01
CA GLU A 191 14.56 -2.74 9.45
C GLU A 191 15.28 -1.45 9.81
N ILE A 192 14.59 -0.54 10.51
CA ILE A 192 15.11 0.77 10.89
C ILE A 192 15.11 0.85 12.42
N LEU A 193 16.29 1.01 13.03
CA LEU A 193 16.47 1.08 14.49
C LEU A 193 15.83 -0.11 15.25
N GLY A 194 15.87 -1.32 14.67
CA GLY A 194 15.28 -2.53 15.23
C GLY A 194 13.76 -2.61 15.11
N GLN A 195 13.12 -1.65 14.43
CA GLN A 195 11.71 -1.70 14.08
C GLN A 195 11.57 -2.14 12.61
N GLN A 196 10.76 -3.16 12.38
CA GLN A 196 10.39 -3.58 11.03
C GLN A 196 9.28 -2.67 10.51
N VAL A 197 9.50 -2.11 9.32
CA VAL A 197 8.54 -1.25 8.60
C VAL A 197 8.21 -1.94 7.29
N THR A 198 6.92 -2.20 7.06
CA THR A 198 6.42 -2.88 5.86
C THR A 198 5.48 -1.97 5.11
N TRP A 199 5.75 -1.71 3.83
CA TRP A 199 4.87 -0.88 3.00
C TRP A 199 4.64 -1.49 1.62
N VAL A 200 3.52 -1.09 1.01
CA VAL A 200 3.11 -1.58 -0.30
C VAL A 200 3.19 -0.46 -1.33
N VAL A 201 3.92 -0.71 -2.41
CA VAL A 201 3.92 0.14 -3.60
C VAL A 201 3.02 -0.51 -4.65
N PRO A 202 1.90 0.13 -5.05
CA PRO A 202 1.02 -0.42 -6.07
C PRO A 202 1.72 -0.45 -7.43
N HIS A 203 1.33 -1.40 -8.27
CA HIS A 203 1.80 -1.45 -9.65
C HIS A 203 1.38 -0.20 -10.43
N GLU A 204 2.23 0.24 -11.35
CA GLU A 204 2.02 1.46 -12.14
C GLU A 204 1.04 1.22 -13.30
N PHE A 205 -0.20 0.86 -12.96
CA PHE A 205 -1.29 0.71 -13.92
C PHE A 205 -2.22 1.92 -13.87
N THR A 206 -2.78 2.27 -15.02
CA THR A 206 -3.84 3.28 -15.11
C THR A 206 -5.16 2.70 -14.62
N THR A 207 -5.34 2.64 -13.29
CA THR A 207 -6.61 2.19 -12.71
C THR A 207 -7.64 3.33 -12.76
N PRO A 208 -8.88 3.05 -13.18
CA PRO A 208 -9.94 4.04 -13.10
C PRO A 208 -10.23 4.37 -11.63
N VAL A 209 -10.38 5.66 -11.34
CA VAL A 209 -10.65 6.15 -9.99
C VAL A 209 -12.09 5.76 -9.58
N PRO A 210 -12.30 4.97 -8.51
CA PRO A 210 -13.64 4.56 -8.10
C PRO A 210 -14.44 5.74 -7.53
N VAL A 211 -15.70 5.85 -7.93
CA VAL A 211 -16.59 6.96 -7.52
C VAL A 211 -17.08 6.82 -6.08
N ASP A 212 -17.07 5.60 -5.53
CA ASP A 212 -17.58 5.30 -4.19
C ASP A 212 -16.63 5.74 -3.05
N VAL A 213 -15.41 6.16 -3.38
CA VAL A 213 -14.38 6.52 -2.41
C VAL A 213 -14.41 8.02 -2.11
N ASP A 214 -14.51 8.36 -0.82
CA ASP A 214 -14.45 9.76 -0.36
C ASP A 214 -12.99 10.25 -0.27
N PHE A 215 -12.47 10.75 -1.40
CA PHE A 215 -11.11 11.31 -1.47
C PHE A 215 -10.88 12.47 -0.51
N LYS A 216 -11.92 13.20 -0.11
CA LYS A 216 -11.77 14.31 0.83
C LYS A 216 -11.35 13.80 2.21
N VAL A 217 -11.85 12.64 2.63
CA VAL A 217 -11.40 11.97 3.86
C VAL A 217 -9.96 11.50 3.70
N MET A 218 -9.64 10.82 2.59
CA MET A 218 -8.28 10.32 2.35
C MET A 218 -7.24 11.45 2.30
N LEU A 219 -7.55 12.58 1.67
CA LEU A 219 -6.66 13.74 1.62
C LEU A 219 -6.38 14.33 3.01
N THR A 220 -7.33 14.24 3.96
CA THR A 220 -7.06 14.68 5.34
C THR A 220 -6.12 13.74 6.10
N PHE A 221 -6.17 12.43 5.83
CA PHE A 221 -5.16 11.50 6.33
C PHE A 221 -3.81 11.75 5.68
N LEU A 222 -3.80 11.94 4.36
CA LEU A 222 -2.59 12.22 3.59
C LEU A 222 -1.88 13.48 4.08
N GLU A 223 -2.61 14.56 4.37
CA GLU A 223 -2.03 15.80 4.92
C GLU A 223 -1.29 15.57 6.25
N PHE A 224 -1.86 14.73 7.12
CA PHE A 224 -1.22 14.33 8.38
C PHE A 224 0.00 13.44 8.12
N TYR A 225 -0.13 12.41 7.28
CA TYR A 225 0.95 11.49 6.93
C TYR A 225 2.12 12.16 6.23
N MET A 226 1.87 13.13 5.35
CA MET A 226 2.92 13.96 4.75
C MET A 226 3.68 14.76 5.81
N THR A 227 2.98 15.28 6.82
CA THR A 227 3.63 16.00 7.92
C THR A 227 4.46 15.05 8.77
N LEU A 228 3.94 13.85 9.09
CA LEU A 228 4.65 12.80 9.80
C LEU A 228 5.93 12.38 9.06
N MET A 229 5.84 12.08 7.76
CA MET A 229 7.00 11.71 6.94
C MET A 229 8.07 12.79 6.90
N ARG A 230 7.69 14.07 6.87
CA ARG A 230 8.66 15.18 6.94
C ARG A 230 9.44 15.16 8.26
N PHE A 231 8.79 14.88 9.38
CA PHE A 231 9.48 14.72 10.67
C PHE A 231 10.38 13.49 10.69
N VAL A 232 9.89 12.37 10.13
CA VAL A 232 10.64 11.11 10.07
C VAL A 232 11.87 11.26 9.20
N ASN A 233 11.72 11.68 7.95
CA ASN A 233 12.84 11.93 7.03
C ASN A 233 13.83 12.94 7.61
N TYR A 234 13.36 14.06 8.17
CA TYR A 234 14.24 15.03 8.85
C TYR A 234 15.12 14.36 9.91
N ARG A 235 14.52 13.53 10.79
CA ARG A 235 15.25 12.86 11.87
C ARG A 235 16.21 11.79 11.35
N LEU A 236 15.80 11.02 10.33
CA LEU A 236 16.63 9.99 9.70
C LEU A 236 17.84 10.61 8.99
N PHE A 237 17.64 11.67 8.21
CA PHE A 237 18.71 12.38 7.48
C PHE A 237 19.68 13.07 8.43
N THR A 238 19.16 13.77 9.45
CA THR A 238 20.01 14.42 10.47
C THR A 238 20.86 13.40 11.22
N ARG A 239 20.36 12.17 11.41
CA ARG A 239 21.13 11.10 12.05
C ARG A 239 22.29 10.58 11.19
N LEU A 240 22.15 10.63 9.86
CA LEU A 240 23.23 10.34 8.90
C LEU A 240 24.19 11.53 8.71
N GLY A 241 23.93 12.69 9.33
CA GLY A 241 24.68 13.91 9.11
C GLY A 241 24.33 14.64 7.81
N TRP A 242 23.25 14.25 7.14
CA TRP A 242 22.80 14.88 5.90
C TRP A 242 21.92 16.10 6.15
N GLU A 243 22.03 17.10 5.28
CA GLU A 243 21.15 18.26 5.31
C GLU A 243 19.74 17.89 4.83
N TYR A 244 18.71 18.39 5.53
CA TYR A 244 17.30 18.20 5.18
C TYR A 244 16.57 19.54 5.09
N PRO A 245 15.72 19.77 4.08
CA PRO A 245 15.35 18.86 2.98
C PRO A 245 16.53 18.64 2.02
N SER A 246 16.65 17.42 1.47
CA SER A 246 17.72 17.18 0.51
C SER A 246 17.55 18.13 -0.67
N GLN A 247 18.63 18.81 -1.01
CA GLN A 247 18.75 19.50 -2.28
C GLN A 247 18.90 18.38 -3.32
N PHE A 248 17.79 17.79 -3.76
CA PHE A 248 17.83 17.04 -5.02
C PHE A 248 18.41 18.02 -6.03
N ILE A 249 19.61 17.70 -6.55
CA ILE A 249 20.34 18.58 -7.46
C ILE A 249 19.39 18.90 -8.62
N GLU A 250 18.86 20.13 -8.62
CA GLU A 250 18.13 20.71 -9.74
C GLU A 250 19.16 21.11 -10.80
N GLU A 251 19.87 20.13 -11.37
CA GLU A 251 20.68 20.36 -12.55
C GLU A 251 19.75 20.50 -13.77
N GLY A 252 19.23 21.71 -13.94
CA GLY A 252 19.08 22.32 -15.26
C GLY A 252 18.06 21.72 -16.24
N GLN A 253 17.07 20.94 -15.81
CA GLN A 253 15.92 20.60 -16.65
C GLN A 253 14.61 20.74 -15.87
N GLU A 254 13.60 21.27 -16.55
CA GLU A 254 12.21 21.34 -16.07
C GLU A 254 11.84 20.03 -15.36
N VAL A 255 10.98 20.12 -14.34
CA VAL A 255 10.41 18.95 -13.64
C VAL A 255 9.50 18.16 -14.59
N VAL A 256 10.09 17.57 -15.61
CA VAL A 256 9.70 16.26 -16.08
C VAL A 256 10.05 15.36 -14.90
N PHE A 257 9.04 14.73 -14.32
CA PHE A 257 9.28 13.57 -13.45
C PHE A 257 9.89 12.51 -14.37
N SER A 258 11.18 12.65 -14.69
CA SER A 258 11.84 11.76 -15.61
C SER A 258 11.79 10.39 -14.95
N SER A 259 11.59 9.40 -15.79
CA SER A 259 11.70 7.99 -15.43
C SER A 259 13.04 7.64 -14.77
N SER A 260 14.01 8.55 -14.77
CA SER A 260 15.31 8.48 -14.12
C SER A 260 15.15 8.52 -12.60
N PHE A 261 15.70 7.52 -11.92
CA PHE A 261 16.16 7.73 -10.54
C PHE A 261 17.14 8.91 -10.59
N PRO A 262 16.92 9.99 -9.80
CA PRO A 262 18.02 10.90 -9.50
C PRO A 262 19.11 10.04 -8.88
N GLU A 263 20.31 10.09 -9.44
CA GLU A 263 21.49 9.51 -8.81
C GLU A 263 21.62 10.21 -7.46
N ILE A 264 21.29 9.50 -6.38
CA ILE A 264 21.57 9.99 -5.04
C ILE A 264 23.06 9.82 -4.91
N SER A 265 23.80 10.93 -4.98
CA SER A 265 25.18 10.96 -4.53
C SER A 265 25.16 10.63 -3.03
N LEU A 266 25.27 9.34 -2.72
CA LEU A 266 25.57 8.88 -1.38
C LEU A 266 26.95 9.46 -1.06
N PRO A 267 27.11 10.31 -0.02
CA PRO A 267 28.42 10.76 0.38
C PRO A 267 29.32 9.55 0.66
N ASP A 268 30.57 9.62 0.20
CA ASP A 268 31.55 8.52 0.22
C ASP A 268 31.85 7.97 1.64
N GLU A 269 31.33 8.58 2.70
CA GLU A 269 31.64 8.31 4.11
C GLU A 269 30.71 7.30 4.82
N ILE A 270 29.72 6.69 4.15
CA ILE A 270 28.73 5.84 4.86
C ILE A 270 29.28 4.44 5.17
N PHE A 271 30.26 3.95 4.40
CA PHE A 271 30.82 2.60 4.54
C PHE A 271 32.32 2.65 4.85
N PRO A 272 32.72 2.90 6.11
CA PRO A 272 34.13 3.01 6.50
C PRO A 272 34.94 1.70 6.32
N ASP A 273 34.27 0.54 6.28
CA ASP A 273 34.91 -0.80 6.17
C ASP A 273 34.85 -1.41 4.76
N GLY A 274 34.37 -0.65 3.76
CA GLY A 274 34.12 -1.13 2.38
C GLY A 274 32.70 -1.63 2.16
N ASP A 275 32.27 -1.65 0.89
CA ASP A 275 30.90 -2.06 0.53
C ASP A 275 30.73 -3.58 0.62
N HIS A 276 30.10 -4.07 1.69
CA HIS A 276 29.75 -5.49 1.88
C HIS A 276 28.44 -5.92 1.20
N ARG A 277 27.85 -5.06 0.37
CA ARG A 277 26.55 -5.32 -0.29
C ARG A 277 26.70 -6.38 -1.38
N LEU A 278 25.66 -7.22 -1.55
CA LEU A 278 25.70 -8.44 -2.39
C LEU A 278 26.10 -8.20 -3.85
N LEU A 279 25.70 -7.06 -4.42
CA LEU A 279 25.96 -6.70 -5.81
C LEU A 279 26.86 -5.47 -5.94
N SER A 280 27.68 -5.20 -4.92
CA SER A 280 28.64 -4.09 -4.93
C SER A 280 29.53 -4.13 -6.17
N GLY A 281 29.63 -3.00 -6.86
CA GLY A 281 30.44 -2.84 -8.08
C GLY A 281 29.89 -3.53 -9.33
N LYS A 282 28.71 -4.19 -9.26
CA LYS A 282 28.05 -4.77 -10.44
C LYS A 282 27.25 -3.70 -11.17
N LYS A 283 27.47 -3.59 -12.47
CA LYS A 283 26.66 -2.77 -13.39
C LYS A 283 25.61 -3.65 -14.04
N ILE A 284 24.34 -3.30 -13.84
CA ILE A 284 23.20 -4.12 -14.25
C ILE A 284 22.28 -3.30 -15.15
N PHE A 285 21.96 -3.82 -16.33
CA PHE A 285 21.04 -3.18 -17.26
C PHE A 285 19.63 -3.76 -17.11
N VAL A 286 18.64 -2.90 -16.91
CA VAL A 286 17.22 -3.27 -16.80
C VAL A 286 16.51 -3.01 -18.14
N SER A 287 15.92 -4.06 -18.70
CA SER A 287 15.19 -3.99 -19.97
C SER A 287 13.81 -3.36 -19.85
N ARG A 288 13.28 -2.83 -20.96
CA ARG A 288 12.06 -1.99 -21.00
C ARG A 288 10.78 -2.65 -20.45
N GLU A 289 10.71 -3.97 -20.44
CA GLU A 289 9.51 -4.71 -20.02
C GLU A 289 9.39 -4.86 -18.51
N VAL A 290 10.50 -4.72 -17.82
CA VAL A 290 10.61 -4.97 -16.40
C VAL A 290 10.19 -3.70 -15.64
N PRO A 291 9.44 -3.79 -14.53
CA PRO A 291 9.05 -2.62 -13.74
C PRO A 291 10.28 -1.91 -13.17
N ARG A 292 10.71 -0.87 -13.88
CA ARG A 292 11.96 -0.15 -13.64
C ARG A 292 12.06 0.42 -12.23
N LYS A 293 11.01 1.11 -11.74
CA LYS A 293 11.08 1.80 -10.45
C LYS A 293 11.38 0.84 -9.30
N ALA A 294 10.62 -0.26 -9.27
CA ALA A 294 10.76 -1.29 -8.26
C ALA A 294 12.12 -2.00 -8.33
N LEU A 295 12.53 -2.42 -9.52
CA LEU A 295 13.75 -3.21 -9.66
C LEU A 295 15.00 -2.35 -9.40
N CYS A 296 15.06 -1.12 -9.91
CA CYS A 296 16.17 -0.21 -9.65
C CYS A 296 16.31 0.09 -8.15
N PHE A 297 15.21 0.27 -7.42
CA PHE A 297 15.24 0.47 -5.97
C PHE A 297 15.89 -0.73 -5.25
N VAL A 298 15.46 -1.96 -5.56
CA VAL A 298 16.03 -3.16 -4.94
C VAL A 298 17.50 -3.36 -5.34
N LEU A 299 17.85 -3.16 -6.61
CA LEU A 299 19.23 -3.25 -7.10
C LEU A 299 20.15 -2.23 -6.43
N GLN A 300 19.69 -1.00 -6.23
CA GLN A 300 20.43 0.03 -5.51
C GLN A 300 20.62 -0.33 -4.03
N CYS A 301 19.60 -0.90 -3.38
CA CYS A 301 19.74 -1.42 -2.01
C CYS A 301 20.82 -2.51 -1.94
N LEU A 302 20.91 -3.37 -2.96
CA LEU A 302 21.94 -4.42 -3.07
C LEU A 302 23.33 -3.88 -3.48
N GLY A 303 23.48 -2.57 -3.73
CA GLY A 303 24.73 -1.93 -4.11
C GLY A 303 25.10 -2.00 -5.60
N ALA A 304 24.17 -2.42 -6.46
CA ALA A 304 24.38 -2.44 -7.90
C ALA A 304 24.12 -1.06 -8.53
N THR A 305 24.91 -0.71 -9.54
CA THR A 305 24.60 0.43 -10.42
C THR A 305 23.61 -0.02 -11.48
N ALA A 306 22.34 0.36 -11.31
CA ALA A 306 21.28 0.03 -12.26
C ALA A 306 21.22 1.06 -13.41
N SER A 307 21.36 0.59 -14.64
CA SER A 307 21.15 1.37 -15.86
C SER A 307 19.91 0.89 -16.61
N PHE A 308 19.40 1.74 -17.50
CA PHE A 308 18.13 1.52 -18.18
C PHE A 308 18.13 2.19 -19.55
N SER A 309 17.25 1.75 -20.45
CA SER A 309 16.96 2.47 -21.71
C SER A 309 15.90 3.54 -21.44
N GLN A 310 16.25 4.82 -21.61
CA GLN A 310 15.29 5.95 -21.63
C GLN A 310 15.00 6.35 -23.08
N GLU A 311 13.77 6.80 -23.34
CA GLU A 311 13.36 7.32 -24.67
C GLU A 311 14.05 8.65 -25.01
N ASP A 312 14.49 9.39 -23.99
CA ASP A 312 15.10 10.74 -24.10
C ASP A 312 16.64 10.73 -24.23
N GLY A 313 17.28 9.56 -24.36
CA GLY A 313 18.74 9.47 -24.58
C GLY A 313 19.64 9.76 -23.37
N THR A 314 19.08 10.14 -22.21
CA THR A 314 19.81 10.31 -20.94
C THR A 314 19.88 9.00 -20.16
N CYS A 315 20.62 8.03 -20.70
CA CYS A 315 20.96 6.80 -19.98
C CYS A 315 22.33 6.97 -19.29
N PRO A 316 22.51 6.57 -18.02
CA PRO A 316 23.83 6.57 -17.39
C PRO A 316 24.84 5.67 -18.11
N ILE A 317 24.35 4.53 -18.64
CA ILE A 317 25.12 3.51 -19.36
C ILE A 317 24.26 3.02 -20.52
N GLN A 318 24.82 2.95 -21.73
CA GLN A 318 24.14 2.45 -22.92
C GLN A 318 24.05 0.92 -22.93
N GLU A 319 23.07 0.37 -23.64
CA GLU A 319 22.87 -1.08 -23.75
C GLU A 319 24.07 -1.80 -24.38
N ASP A 320 24.87 -1.13 -25.21
CA ASP A 320 26.02 -1.73 -25.90
C ASP A 320 27.34 -1.63 -25.10
N ASP A 321 27.35 -1.08 -23.89
CA ASP A 321 28.57 -0.88 -23.09
C ASP A 321 29.15 -2.21 -22.56
N PRO A 322 30.43 -2.56 -22.84
CA PRO A 322 31.05 -3.80 -22.38
C PRO A 322 31.24 -3.88 -20.86
N SER A 323 31.12 -2.77 -20.13
CA SER A 323 31.23 -2.75 -18.66
C SER A 323 30.02 -3.33 -17.92
N LEU A 324 28.94 -3.65 -18.64
CA LEU A 324 27.74 -4.28 -18.09
C LEU A 324 28.01 -5.74 -17.74
N THR A 325 27.68 -6.12 -16.49
CA THR A 325 27.90 -7.48 -15.98
C THR A 325 26.67 -8.37 -16.14
N HIS A 326 25.48 -7.83 -15.83
CA HIS A 326 24.21 -8.56 -15.90
C HIS A 326 23.17 -7.73 -16.66
N GLN A 327 22.26 -8.42 -17.33
CA GLN A 327 21.13 -7.82 -18.04
C GLN A 327 19.83 -8.53 -17.62
N ILE A 328 18.91 -7.77 -17.03
CA ILE A 328 17.64 -8.29 -16.53
C ILE A 328 16.55 -8.13 -17.60
N VAL A 329 15.94 -9.25 -17.98
CA VAL A 329 15.03 -9.38 -19.12
C VAL A 329 13.88 -10.34 -18.77
N ASP A 330 12.67 -9.98 -19.17
CA ASP A 330 11.47 -10.81 -18.98
C ASP A 330 10.97 -11.45 -20.31
N ARG A 331 11.76 -11.33 -21.39
CA ARG A 331 11.49 -12.00 -22.68
C ARG A 331 12.00 -13.43 -22.68
N PRO A 332 11.29 -14.34 -23.38
CA PRO A 332 11.77 -15.71 -23.58
C PRO A 332 13.03 -15.77 -24.46
N PHE A 333 13.20 -14.84 -25.41
CA PHE A 333 14.33 -14.81 -26.33
C PHE A 333 14.77 -13.38 -26.65
N LEU A 334 16.08 -13.21 -26.88
CA LEU A 334 16.70 -11.96 -27.31
C LEU A 334 17.39 -12.14 -28.67
N SER A 335 17.36 -11.11 -29.51
CA SER A 335 17.99 -11.13 -30.83
C SER A 335 19.48 -10.82 -30.80
N LYS A 336 19.93 -10.03 -29.82
CA LYS A 336 21.34 -9.69 -29.58
C LYS A 336 21.71 -10.14 -28.19
N MET A 337 22.74 -10.98 -28.09
CA MET A 337 23.28 -11.44 -26.82
C MET A 337 24.79 -11.28 -26.83
N PHE A 338 25.33 -10.71 -25.75
CA PHE A 338 26.76 -10.57 -25.53
C PHE A 338 27.25 -11.72 -24.65
N VAL A 339 28.34 -12.36 -25.04
CA VAL A 339 28.87 -13.56 -24.34
C VAL A 339 29.38 -13.23 -22.94
N GLU A 340 29.90 -12.02 -22.74
CA GLU A 340 30.45 -11.54 -21.46
C GLU A 340 29.37 -11.15 -20.44
N ARG A 341 28.09 -11.22 -20.82
CA ARG A 341 26.96 -10.78 -19.99
C ARG A 341 26.08 -11.93 -19.59
N GLU A 342 25.59 -11.85 -18.36
CA GLU A 342 24.61 -12.80 -17.85
C GLU A 342 23.20 -12.26 -18.01
N TYR A 343 22.33 -13.08 -18.60
CA TYR A 343 20.94 -12.73 -18.87
C TYR A 343 20.02 -13.46 -17.88
N LEU A 344 19.34 -12.69 -17.03
CA LEU A 344 18.57 -13.20 -15.91
C LEU A 344 17.15 -12.62 -15.89
N GLN A 345 16.21 -13.38 -15.34
CA GLN A 345 14.84 -12.92 -15.12
C GLN A 345 14.73 -12.09 -13.83
N PRO A 346 13.75 -11.17 -13.73
CA PRO A 346 13.63 -10.25 -12.59
C PRO A 346 13.51 -10.93 -11.22
N GLN A 347 12.92 -12.14 -11.19
CA GLN A 347 12.70 -12.90 -9.95
C GLN A 347 14.01 -13.19 -9.20
N TRP A 348 15.12 -13.39 -9.91
CA TRP A 348 16.44 -13.63 -9.32
C TRP A 348 16.86 -12.54 -8.32
N VAL A 349 16.53 -11.28 -8.61
CA VAL A 349 16.87 -10.15 -7.74
C VAL A 349 16.09 -10.20 -6.43
N PHE A 350 14.79 -10.50 -6.50
CA PHE A 350 13.94 -10.58 -5.31
C PHE A 350 14.29 -11.79 -4.46
N ASP A 351 14.55 -12.94 -5.08
CA ASP A 351 14.93 -14.16 -4.37
C ASP A 351 16.32 -14.03 -3.73
N SER A 352 17.27 -13.36 -4.41
CA SER A 352 18.60 -13.05 -3.84
C SER A 352 18.52 -12.07 -2.68
N LEU A 353 17.63 -11.06 -2.74
CA LEU A 353 17.37 -10.17 -1.61
C LEU A 353 16.79 -10.95 -0.41
N ASN A 354 15.74 -11.75 -0.64
CA ASN A 354 15.04 -12.46 0.43
C ASN A 354 15.90 -13.54 1.10
N THR A 355 16.80 -14.16 0.34
CA THR A 355 17.75 -15.15 0.87
C THR A 355 18.97 -14.48 1.54
N ALA A 356 19.16 -13.17 1.33
CA ALA A 356 20.35 -12.41 1.73
C ALA A 356 21.67 -13.01 1.18
N SER A 357 21.59 -13.74 0.06
CA SER A 357 22.72 -14.36 -0.65
C SER A 357 22.38 -14.49 -2.12
N LEU A 358 23.39 -14.43 -3.00
CA LEU A 358 23.18 -14.64 -4.43
C LEU A 358 22.71 -16.07 -4.69
N VAL A 359 21.50 -16.21 -5.24
CA VAL A 359 20.94 -17.50 -5.64
C VAL A 359 21.59 -17.96 -6.95
N ASP A 360 21.67 -19.28 -7.16
CA ASP A 360 22.22 -19.83 -8.39
C ASP A 360 21.49 -19.27 -9.62
N MET A 361 22.27 -18.89 -10.63
CA MET A 361 21.80 -18.20 -11.82
C MET A 361 21.14 -19.17 -12.82
N THR A 362 21.44 -20.45 -12.73
CA THR A 362 21.00 -21.48 -13.68
C THR A 362 19.47 -21.54 -13.82
N ASP A 363 18.76 -21.46 -12.69
CA ASP A 363 17.30 -21.56 -12.60
C ASP A 363 16.56 -20.29 -13.08
N TYR A 364 17.28 -19.18 -13.26
CA TYR A 364 16.71 -17.87 -13.62
C TYR A 364 17.16 -17.37 -14.99
N ARG A 365 17.81 -18.22 -15.79
CA ARG A 365 18.20 -17.88 -17.17
C ARG A 365 16.97 -17.70 -18.06
N LEU A 366 17.15 -16.97 -19.17
CA LEU A 366 16.09 -16.78 -20.16
C LEU A 366 15.53 -18.12 -20.66
N GLY A 367 14.21 -18.27 -20.58
CA GLY A 367 13.50 -19.48 -21.00
C GLY A 367 13.51 -20.63 -19.99
N ALA A 368 14.17 -20.50 -18.84
CA ALA A 368 14.10 -21.47 -17.75
C ALA A 368 12.72 -21.43 -17.06
N THR A 369 12.31 -22.55 -16.45
CA THR A 369 11.13 -22.58 -15.60
C THR A 369 11.49 -22.06 -14.21
N LEU A 370 10.98 -20.88 -13.88
CA LEU A 370 11.28 -20.20 -12.62
C LEU A 370 10.84 -21.02 -11.38
N PRO A 371 11.62 -20.96 -10.28
CA PRO A 371 11.20 -21.46 -8.97
C PRO A 371 9.91 -20.78 -8.48
N PRO A 372 9.14 -21.42 -7.59
CA PRO A 372 7.93 -20.82 -7.05
C PRO A 372 8.26 -19.57 -6.22
N HIS A 373 7.62 -18.45 -6.55
CA HIS A 373 7.76 -17.18 -5.83
C HIS A 373 6.96 -17.21 -4.51
N LEU A 374 7.62 -17.61 -3.42
CA LEU A 374 7.01 -17.74 -2.10
C LEU A 374 7.07 -16.43 -1.31
N SER A 375 6.01 -16.13 -0.56
CA SER A 375 5.99 -14.97 0.32
C SER A 375 6.99 -15.15 1.46
N PRO A 376 7.92 -14.21 1.67
CA PRO A 376 8.89 -14.29 2.76
C PRO A 376 8.28 -13.79 4.10
N PHE A 377 6.98 -13.50 4.12
CA PHE A 377 6.22 -12.98 5.26
C PHE A 377 5.43 -14.05 6.02
N THR A 378 5.43 -15.31 5.57
CA THR A 378 4.84 -16.40 6.35
C THR A 378 5.70 -16.68 7.57
N SER A 379 5.21 -16.30 8.74
CA SER A 379 5.74 -16.81 10.00
C SER A 379 5.59 -18.33 9.98
N THR A 380 6.71 -19.04 10.14
CA THR A 380 6.70 -20.49 10.41
C THR A 380 6.20 -20.79 11.84
N GLU A 381 5.82 -19.75 12.59
CA GLU A 381 5.23 -19.86 13.91
C GLU A 381 3.70 -19.89 13.78
N GLU A 382 3.15 -20.94 14.37
CA GLU A 382 1.76 -21.38 14.41
C GLU A 382 0.79 -20.28 14.88
N ASP A 383 0.18 -19.55 13.95
CA ASP A 383 -1.07 -18.83 14.22
C ASP A 383 -2.25 -19.57 13.56
N ASP A 384 -2.79 -20.48 14.36
CA ASP A 384 -3.98 -21.30 14.11
C ASP A 384 -5.25 -20.42 14.23
N LEU A 385 -5.42 -19.46 13.33
CA LEU A 385 -6.65 -18.69 13.12
C LEU A 385 -6.86 -18.47 11.63
N THR A 386 -7.22 -19.53 10.92
CA THR A 386 -7.68 -19.43 9.54
C THR A 386 -9.01 -18.66 9.49
N ASP A 387 -8.93 -17.39 9.06
CA ASP A 387 -10.05 -16.69 8.43
C ASP A 387 -10.38 -17.44 7.14
N GLU A 388 -11.39 -18.32 7.19
CA GLU A 388 -11.95 -18.97 6.01
C GLU A 388 -12.77 -17.96 5.19
N SER A 389 -12.10 -17.17 4.37
CA SER A 389 -12.71 -16.65 3.14
C SER A 389 -11.61 -16.19 2.20
N GLU A 390 -11.69 -16.67 0.95
CA GLU A 390 -10.80 -16.36 -0.19
C GLU A 390 -9.67 -17.38 -0.36
N ASP A 391 -10.01 -18.57 -0.90
CA ASP A 391 -9.16 -19.30 -1.86
C ASP A 391 -9.95 -20.49 -2.46
N GLU A 392 -10.75 -20.23 -3.49
CA GLU A 392 -11.32 -21.27 -4.37
C GLU A 392 -11.03 -20.95 -5.85
N THR A 393 -9.79 -20.61 -6.21
CA THR A 393 -9.38 -20.55 -7.64
C THR A 393 -7.89 -20.79 -7.85
N ALA A 394 -7.36 -21.99 -7.60
CA ALA A 394 -6.13 -22.48 -8.27
C ALA A 394 -5.78 -23.94 -7.85
N GLU A 395 -6.54 -24.94 -8.29
CA GLU A 395 -6.01 -26.31 -8.34
C GLU A 395 -6.47 -27.02 -9.62
N ALA A 396 -5.64 -26.92 -10.66
CA ALA A 396 -5.59 -27.90 -11.72
C ALA A 396 -4.16 -27.95 -12.28
N VAL A 397 -3.66 -29.17 -12.40
CA VAL A 397 -2.45 -29.63 -13.11
C VAL A 397 -1.21 -29.82 -12.22
N THR A 398 -1.06 -31.02 -11.68
CA THR A 398 0.02 -31.98 -12.00
C THR A 398 -0.27 -33.31 -11.29
N ALA A 399 -0.15 -34.42 -12.01
CA ALA A 399 -0.23 -35.77 -11.48
C ALA A 399 1.09 -36.47 -11.83
N ASP A 400 1.83 -36.91 -10.82
CA ASP A 400 2.43 -38.26 -10.69
C ASP A 400 3.56 -38.28 -9.63
N ALA A 401 3.26 -38.88 -8.47
CA ALA A 401 4.19 -39.63 -7.60
C ALA A 401 3.43 -40.23 -6.39
N PRO A 402 3.84 -41.38 -5.81
CA PRO A 402 2.95 -42.25 -5.05
C PRO A 402 2.80 -41.90 -3.56
N ILE A 403 1.66 -42.31 -3.03
CA ILE A 403 1.07 -42.00 -1.72
C ILE A 403 1.73 -42.79 -0.57
N VAL A 404 2.09 -42.08 0.52
CA VAL A 404 2.15 -42.65 1.87
C VAL A 404 0.85 -42.32 2.61
N THR A 405 0.25 -43.36 3.19
CA THR A 405 -1.13 -43.46 3.67
C THR A 405 -1.42 -42.70 4.97
N LYS A 406 -2.36 -41.72 4.95
CA LYS A 406 -3.14 -41.22 6.12
C LYS A 406 -4.47 -40.45 5.85
N PRO A 407 -5.20 -40.52 4.70
CA PRO A 407 -6.33 -39.61 4.43
C PRO A 407 -7.72 -40.04 4.97
N ALA A 408 -7.90 -41.28 5.44
CA ALA A 408 -9.24 -41.82 5.69
C ALA A 408 -9.94 -41.29 6.97
N LYS A 409 -9.19 -40.94 8.04
CA LYS A 409 -9.77 -40.44 9.29
C LYS A 409 -10.24 -38.98 9.18
N LYS A 410 -9.47 -38.12 8.50
CA LYS A 410 -9.79 -36.69 8.33
C LYS A 410 -11.05 -36.49 7.48
N LYS A 411 -11.23 -37.29 6.41
CA LYS A 411 -12.45 -37.27 5.57
C LYS A 411 -13.72 -37.71 6.31
N LYS A 412 -13.64 -38.72 7.20
CA LYS A 412 -14.79 -39.14 8.01
C LYS A 412 -15.23 -38.05 9.00
N MET A 413 -14.28 -37.40 9.67
CA MET A 413 -14.58 -36.35 10.65
C MET A 413 -15.23 -35.12 10.00
N GLN A 414 -14.73 -34.70 8.82
CA GLN A 414 -15.33 -33.60 8.05
C GLN A 414 -16.73 -33.93 7.52
N LYS A 415 -17.01 -35.19 7.16
CA LYS A 415 -18.36 -35.60 6.72
C LYS A 415 -19.37 -35.51 7.87
N VAL A 416 -18.99 -35.97 9.06
CA VAL A 416 -19.84 -35.90 10.27
C VAL A 416 -20.09 -34.44 10.68
N GLN A 417 -19.08 -33.57 10.63
CA GLN A 417 -19.24 -32.15 10.93
C GLN A 417 -20.17 -31.44 9.93
N LYS A 418 -20.06 -31.77 8.63
CA LYS A 418 -20.96 -31.21 7.59
C LYS A 418 -22.40 -31.67 7.78
N GLU A 419 -22.63 -32.93 8.12
CA GLU A 419 -23.98 -33.46 8.41
C GLU A 419 -24.58 -32.80 9.66
N LEU A 420 -23.78 -32.62 10.72
CA LEU A 420 -24.20 -31.91 11.93
C LEU A 420 -24.56 -30.44 11.65
N ALA A 421 -23.74 -29.73 10.84
CA ALA A 421 -24.01 -28.34 10.45
C ALA A 421 -25.29 -28.19 9.63
N VAL A 422 -25.58 -29.14 8.73
CA VAL A 422 -26.85 -29.15 7.96
C VAL A 422 -28.04 -29.40 8.88
N SER A 423 -27.89 -30.24 9.91
CA SER A 423 -28.96 -30.53 10.88
C SER A 423 -29.33 -29.31 11.74
N MET A 424 -28.39 -28.38 11.96
CA MET A 424 -28.60 -27.14 12.73
C MET A 424 -29.28 -26.01 11.94
N LEU A 425 -29.51 -26.19 10.64
CA LEU A 425 -30.20 -25.20 9.80
C LEU A 425 -31.73 -25.25 9.96
N SER A 426 -32.39 -24.10 9.78
CA SER A 426 -33.85 -24.02 9.67
C SER A 426 -34.38 -24.92 8.53
N LYS A 427 -35.56 -25.55 8.73
CA LYS A 427 -36.20 -26.47 7.76
C LYS A 427 -36.32 -25.91 6.33
N LYS A 428 -36.51 -24.59 6.17
CA LYS A 428 -36.54 -23.93 4.85
C LYS A 428 -35.16 -23.94 4.17
N ARG A 429 -34.09 -23.69 4.93
CA ARG A 429 -32.70 -23.68 4.44
C ARG A 429 -32.19 -25.09 4.15
N GLN A 430 -32.59 -26.09 4.94
CA GLN A 430 -32.29 -27.50 4.68
C GLN A 430 -32.86 -27.98 3.33
N LYS A 431 -34.12 -27.66 3.04
CA LYS A 431 -34.75 -28.01 1.75
C LYS A 431 -34.06 -27.34 0.55
N LEU A 432 -33.65 -26.08 0.71
CA LEU A 432 -32.91 -25.37 -0.34
C LEU A 432 -31.54 -26.01 -0.58
N TYR A 433 -30.82 -26.35 0.50
CA TYR A 433 -29.53 -27.03 0.41
C TYR A 433 -29.65 -28.39 -0.30
N GLN A 434 -30.65 -29.21 0.04
CA GLN A 434 -30.92 -30.49 -0.63
C GLN A 434 -31.22 -30.30 -2.14
N LYS A 435 -32.00 -29.28 -2.51
CA LYS A 435 -32.24 -28.96 -3.93
C LYS A 435 -30.96 -28.56 -4.67
N MET A 436 -30.10 -27.76 -4.05
CA MET A 436 -28.81 -27.39 -4.64
C MET A 436 -27.88 -28.59 -4.81
N GLN A 437 -27.81 -29.48 -3.83
CA GLN A 437 -27.02 -30.71 -3.91
C GLN A 437 -27.51 -31.62 -5.04
N HIS A 438 -28.82 -31.83 -5.15
CA HIS A 438 -29.41 -32.61 -6.25
C HIS A 438 -29.10 -32.00 -7.63
N SER A 439 -29.17 -30.67 -7.75
CA SER A 439 -28.79 -29.98 -9.01
C SER A 439 -27.31 -30.10 -9.33
N ARG A 440 -26.42 -30.08 -8.32
CA ARG A 440 -24.98 -30.28 -8.50
C ARG A 440 -24.66 -31.72 -8.93
N GLN A 441 -25.29 -32.71 -8.29
CA GLN A 441 -25.09 -34.11 -8.62
C GLN A 441 -25.52 -34.39 -10.07
N LYS A 442 -26.69 -33.90 -10.49
CA LYS A 442 -27.17 -34.05 -11.87
C LYS A 442 -26.17 -33.48 -12.91
N ARG A 443 -25.60 -32.30 -12.63
CA ARG A 443 -24.57 -31.70 -13.51
C ARG A 443 -23.27 -32.50 -13.52
N LEU A 444 -22.89 -33.12 -12.40
CA LEU A 444 -21.71 -33.97 -12.32
C LEU A 444 -21.91 -35.25 -13.13
N ASP A 445 -23.08 -35.87 -13.02
CA ASP A 445 -23.42 -37.09 -13.76
C ASP A 445 -23.46 -36.81 -15.27
N GLU A 446 -24.03 -35.67 -15.69
CA GLU A 446 -23.98 -35.21 -17.09
C GLU A 446 -22.53 -35.01 -17.58
N LYS A 447 -21.67 -34.38 -16.76
CA LYS A 447 -20.26 -34.18 -17.08
C LYS A 447 -19.50 -35.50 -17.21
N ASN A 448 -19.75 -36.46 -16.32
CA ASN A 448 -19.14 -37.79 -16.36
C ASN A 448 -19.62 -38.58 -17.58
N ASN A 449 -20.90 -38.48 -17.93
CA ASN A 449 -21.45 -39.12 -19.13
C ASN A 449 -20.91 -38.50 -20.43
N LEU A 450 -20.62 -37.19 -20.43
CA LEU A 450 -19.92 -36.53 -21.55
C LEU A 450 -18.45 -36.97 -21.65
N LYS A 451 -17.77 -37.18 -20.51
CA LYS A 451 -16.41 -37.71 -20.49
C LYS A 451 -16.36 -39.15 -21.04
N SER A 452 -17.23 -40.04 -20.57
CA SER A 452 -17.27 -41.42 -21.07
C SER A 452 -17.60 -41.48 -22.56
N LYS A 453 -18.48 -40.61 -23.06
CA LYS A 453 -18.73 -40.48 -24.51
C LYS A 453 -17.53 -39.98 -25.29
N ARG A 454 -16.73 -39.05 -24.75
CA ARG A 454 -15.49 -38.58 -25.39
C ARG A 454 -14.42 -39.66 -25.41
N GLU A 455 -14.27 -40.41 -24.33
CA GLU A 455 -13.34 -41.55 -24.24
C GLU A 455 -13.74 -42.69 -25.19
N ALA A 456 -15.03 -42.99 -25.30
CA ALA A 456 -15.55 -43.97 -26.25
C ALA A 456 -15.44 -43.52 -27.72
N ALA A 457 -15.48 -42.21 -27.98
CA ALA A 457 -15.24 -41.65 -29.32
C ALA A 457 -13.74 -41.70 -29.68
N ALA A 458 -12.85 -41.40 -28.72
CA ALA A 458 -11.40 -41.47 -28.92
C ALA A 458 -10.95 -42.90 -29.25
N THR A 459 -11.45 -43.90 -28.52
CA THR A 459 -11.14 -45.32 -28.79
C THR A 459 -11.68 -45.82 -30.14
N LYS A 460 -12.76 -45.24 -30.67
CA LYS A 460 -13.26 -45.57 -32.02
C LYS A 460 -12.37 -44.99 -33.13
N VAL A 461 -11.81 -43.80 -32.92
CA VAL A 461 -10.90 -43.14 -33.88
C VAL A 461 -9.55 -43.86 -33.94
N GLU A 462 -9.10 -44.49 -32.85
CA GLU A 462 -7.88 -45.31 -32.83
C GLU A 462 -8.04 -46.71 -33.46
N SER A 463 -9.28 -47.14 -33.75
CA SER A 463 -9.60 -48.46 -34.31
C SER A 463 -9.96 -48.46 -35.80
N GLN A 464 -9.92 -47.29 -36.45
CA GLN A 464 -10.05 -47.10 -37.90
C GLN A 464 -8.69 -46.71 -38.48
#